data_AF-A0A520JAZ6-F1
#
_entry.id   AF-A0A520JAZ6-F1
#
_cell.length_a   1.000
_cell.length_b   1.000
_cell.length_c   1.000
_cell.angle_alpha   90.00
_cell.angle_beta   90.00
_cell.angle_gamma   90.00
#
_symmetry.space_group_name_H-M   'P 1'
#
loop_
_entity.id
_entity.type
_entity.pdbx_description
1 polymer ?
#
loop_
_entity_poly.entity_id
_entity_poly.type
_entity_poly.pdbx_seq_one_letter_code
_entity_poly.pdbx_strand_id
1 'polypeptide(L)'
;LKCDLNDPMSGFFMIRTDIVRQLAPSLSAIGFKILLDLLTASPRPLRFAELPYTFRTRTEGESKLDHVVALEYLIALYDRMFGRIVPVRFAMFSAIGVLGVGVHMGVLTALYLGLGASFLAGEVGATLAALTVNFFLNNALTYRDRRLKGWRQLLDGWVSFAVICAVGAIANVGVAAFLHEARDGAWAASALVGVLVGAVWNYALSSKFTWGRY
;
A
#
# COMPACT_ATOMS: atom_id res chain seq x y z
N LEU A 1 -16.57 9.71 11.86
CA LEU A 1 -17.74 9.09 12.52
C LEU A 1 -18.52 10.19 13.24
N LYS A 2 -19.86 10.12 13.31
CA LYS A 2 -20.70 11.09 14.05
C LYS A 2 -21.27 10.50 15.35
N CYS A 3 -20.54 9.56 15.98
CA CYS A 3 -20.93 8.89 17.22
C CYS A 3 -19.69 8.63 18.08
N ASP A 4 -19.77 8.90 19.40
CA ASP A 4 -18.78 8.55 20.42
C ASP A 4 -18.91 7.07 20.79
N LEU A 5 -18.26 6.19 20.02
CA LEU A 5 -18.08 4.78 20.39
C LEU A 5 -16.67 4.58 20.94
N ASN A 6 -16.54 3.89 22.08
CA ASN A 6 -15.24 3.52 22.65
C ASN A 6 -14.62 2.34 21.89
N ASP A 7 -15.44 1.40 21.41
CA ASP A 7 -14.98 0.26 20.61
C ASP A 7 -15.82 0.05 19.34
N PRO A 8 -15.60 0.87 18.29
CA PRO A 8 -16.25 0.69 16.99
C PRO A 8 -15.73 -0.54 16.23
N MET A 9 -14.84 -1.30 16.86
CA MET A 9 -14.02 -2.34 16.29
C MET A 9 -14.40 -3.73 16.84
N SER A 10 -15.35 -3.82 17.78
CA SER A 10 -15.82 -5.09 18.36
C SER A 10 -16.41 -6.01 17.30
N GLY A 11 -15.97 -7.28 17.30
CA GLY A 11 -16.59 -8.35 16.53
C GLY A 11 -17.81 -8.98 17.20
N PHE A 12 -18.10 -8.58 18.44
CA PHE A 12 -19.21 -9.08 19.24
C PHE A 12 -20.20 -7.94 19.49
N PHE A 13 -21.32 -7.97 18.77
CA PHE A 13 -22.37 -6.97 18.85
C PHE A 13 -23.72 -7.59 18.46
N MET A 14 -24.80 -6.90 18.82
CA MET A 14 -26.15 -7.25 18.42
C MET A 14 -26.81 -6.02 17.80
N ILE A 15 -27.51 -6.23 16.68
CA ILE A 15 -28.21 -5.18 15.96
C ILE A 15 -29.56 -5.71 15.49
N ARG A 16 -30.56 -4.83 15.39
CA ARG A 16 -31.88 -5.21 14.89
C ARG A 16 -31.82 -5.56 13.40
N THR A 17 -32.49 -6.64 13.01
CA THR A 17 -32.44 -7.20 11.65
C THR A 17 -32.94 -6.24 10.57
N ASP A 18 -33.96 -5.44 10.89
CA ASP A 18 -34.52 -4.40 10.02
C ASP A 18 -33.49 -3.35 9.62
N ILE A 19 -32.66 -2.90 10.57
CA ILE A 19 -31.60 -1.92 10.32
C ILE A 19 -30.55 -2.50 9.36
N VAL A 20 -30.09 -3.74 9.61
CA VAL A 20 -29.08 -4.38 8.75
C VAL A 20 -29.60 -4.56 7.33
N ARG A 21 -30.85 -4.98 7.16
CA ARG A 21 -31.45 -5.16 5.82
C ARG A 21 -31.56 -3.86 5.04
N GLN A 22 -31.80 -2.73 5.72
CA GLN A 22 -31.82 -1.41 5.09
C GLN A 22 -30.41 -0.95 4.67
N LEU A 23 -29.39 -1.24 5.49
CA LEU A 23 -28.02 -0.82 5.23
C LEU A 23 -27.26 -1.75 4.26
N ALA A 24 -27.68 -3.02 4.15
CA ALA A 24 -27.02 -4.06 3.37
C ALA A 24 -26.65 -3.65 1.92
N PRO A 25 -27.51 -2.96 1.15
CA PRO A 25 -27.18 -2.55 -0.23
C PRO A 25 -26.06 -1.51 -0.32
N SER A 26 -25.81 -0.79 0.78
CA SER A 26 -24.82 0.29 0.86
C SER A 26 -23.54 -0.10 1.59
N LEU A 27 -23.43 -1.35 2.02
CA LEU A 27 -22.23 -1.86 2.67
C LEU A 27 -21.11 -2.01 1.63
N SER A 28 -19.91 -1.60 2.03
CA SER A 28 -18.73 -1.68 1.17
C SER A 28 -18.33 -3.14 0.91
N ALA A 29 -18.69 -4.06 1.82
CA ALA A 29 -18.30 -5.48 1.79
C ALA A 29 -16.78 -5.73 1.74
N ILE A 30 -15.98 -4.66 1.91
CA ILE A 30 -14.52 -4.69 1.94
C ILE A 30 -14.07 -4.65 3.40
N GLY A 31 -13.74 -5.83 3.95
CA GLY A 31 -13.09 -5.98 5.27
C GLY A 31 -13.87 -6.82 6.29
N PHE A 32 -13.25 -7.04 7.45
CA PHE A 32 -13.73 -7.94 8.52
C PHE A 32 -14.55 -7.24 9.62
N LYS A 33 -14.68 -5.91 9.58
CA LYS A 33 -15.27 -5.08 10.63
C LYS A 33 -16.68 -4.61 10.25
N ILE A 34 -17.61 -5.55 10.16
CA ILE A 34 -19.01 -5.30 9.78
C ILE A 34 -19.66 -4.21 10.65
N LEU A 35 -19.34 -4.16 11.95
CA LEU A 35 -19.86 -3.13 12.86
C LEU A 35 -19.49 -1.71 12.42
N LEU A 36 -18.22 -1.51 12.07
CA LEU A 36 -17.72 -0.22 11.60
C LEU A 36 -18.37 0.18 10.27
N ASP A 37 -18.55 -0.78 9.37
CA ASP A 37 -19.22 -0.54 8.07
C ASP A 37 -20.69 -0.14 8.30
N LEU A 38 -21.42 -0.87 9.15
CA LEU A 38 -22.81 -0.57 9.53
C LEU A 38 -22.96 0.82 10.17
N LEU A 39 -22.10 1.19 11.11
CA LEU A 39 -22.16 2.47 11.81
C LEU A 39 -21.98 3.67 10.88
N THR A 40 -21.48 3.45 9.67
CA THR A 40 -20.94 4.51 8.84
C THR A 40 -21.57 4.57 7.47
N ALA A 41 -22.09 3.45 6.99
CA ALA A 41 -23.12 3.40 5.96
C ALA A 41 -24.43 4.04 6.45
N SER A 42 -24.70 4.06 7.76
CA SER A 42 -25.94 4.62 8.30
C SER A 42 -26.02 6.15 8.08
N PRO A 43 -27.04 6.66 7.36
CA PRO A 43 -27.23 8.09 7.12
C PRO A 43 -27.68 8.85 8.39
N ARG A 44 -28.16 8.13 9.40
CA ARG A 44 -28.57 8.67 10.70
C ARG A 44 -27.72 8.06 11.82
N PRO A 45 -27.43 8.80 12.91
CA PRO A 45 -26.73 8.25 14.06
C PRO A 45 -27.56 7.11 14.66
N LEU A 46 -27.00 5.90 14.71
CA LEU A 46 -27.63 4.74 15.33
C LEU A 46 -27.64 4.93 16.84
N ARG A 47 -28.74 4.54 17.49
CA ARG A 47 -28.78 4.45 18.96
C ARG A 47 -28.11 3.14 19.38
N PHE A 48 -27.11 3.23 20.23
CA PHE A 48 -26.35 2.08 20.73
C PHE A 48 -26.22 2.16 22.26
N ALA A 49 -25.94 1.01 22.87
CA ALA A 49 -25.52 0.89 24.25
C ALA A 49 -24.28 -0.03 24.26
N GLU A 50 -23.22 0.40 24.94
CA GLU A 50 -22.01 -0.43 25.12
C GLU A 50 -22.17 -1.25 26.39
N LEU A 51 -22.14 -2.58 26.25
CA LEU A 51 -22.18 -3.50 27.39
C LEU A 51 -20.75 -3.99 27.67
N PRO A 52 -20.25 -3.80 28.90
CA PRO A 52 -18.92 -4.28 29.25
C PRO A 52 -18.90 -5.81 29.23
N TYR A 53 -17.88 -6.38 28.61
CA TYR A 53 -17.60 -7.80 28.66
C TYR A 53 -16.10 -8.03 28.81
N THR A 54 -15.73 -9.14 29.44
CA THR A 54 -14.33 -9.52 29.58
C THR A 54 -13.91 -10.36 28.38
N PHE A 55 -12.97 -9.85 27.58
CA PHE A 55 -12.26 -10.66 26.61
C PHE A 55 -11.49 -11.76 27.34
N ARG A 56 -11.84 -13.02 27.07
CA ARG A 56 -11.11 -14.17 27.61
C ARG A 56 -9.98 -14.54 26.67
N THR A 57 -8.86 -14.97 27.25
CA THR A 57 -7.76 -15.56 26.50
C THR A 57 -8.23 -16.83 25.82
N ARG A 58 -7.89 -16.96 24.53
CA ARG A 58 -8.21 -18.14 23.73
C ARG A 58 -7.46 -19.36 24.30
N THR A 59 -8.17 -20.45 24.58
CA THR A 59 -7.60 -21.68 25.18
C THR A 59 -7.04 -22.66 24.15
N GLU A 60 -7.52 -22.66 22.90
CA GLU A 60 -6.99 -23.51 21.82
C GLU A 60 -7.01 -22.84 20.43
N GLY A 61 -5.97 -23.11 19.64
CA GLY A 61 -5.82 -22.68 18.25
C GLY A 61 -4.91 -21.46 18.05
N GLU A 62 -4.12 -21.50 16.98
CA GLU A 62 -3.24 -20.43 16.51
C GLU A 62 -4.02 -19.12 16.27
N SER A 63 -3.42 -18.00 16.67
CA SER A 63 -4.00 -16.67 16.50
C SER A 63 -4.15 -16.36 15.02
N LYS A 64 -5.39 -16.31 14.52
CA LYS A 64 -5.72 -15.83 13.17
C LYS A 64 -5.56 -14.31 13.01
N LEU A 65 -5.06 -13.60 14.03
CA LEU A 65 -4.51 -12.24 13.91
C LEU A 65 -3.14 -12.32 13.21
N ASP A 66 -3.16 -12.90 12.03
CA ASP A 66 -2.06 -12.86 11.09
C ASP A 66 -1.90 -11.38 10.68
N HIS A 67 -0.68 -10.86 10.53
CA HIS A 67 -0.40 -9.45 10.19
C HIS A 67 -1.23 -8.94 8.98
N VAL A 68 -1.74 -9.88 8.19
CA VAL A 68 -2.80 -9.76 7.19
C VAL A 68 -4.03 -8.97 7.67
N VAL A 69 -4.59 -9.28 8.84
CA VAL A 69 -5.81 -8.63 9.36
C VAL A 69 -5.56 -7.17 9.72
N ALA A 70 -4.38 -6.86 10.27
CA ALA A 70 -3.97 -5.49 10.55
C ALA A 70 -3.79 -4.69 9.25
N LEU A 71 -3.19 -5.30 8.23
CA LEU A 71 -3.04 -4.69 6.91
C LEU A 71 -4.39 -4.46 6.22
N GLU A 72 -5.30 -5.44 6.26
CA GLU A 72 -6.67 -5.31 5.74
C GLU A 72 -7.44 -4.19 6.44
N TYR A 73 -7.26 -4.03 7.75
CA TYR A 73 -7.84 -2.90 8.47
C TYR A 73 -7.32 -1.55 7.98
N LEU A 74 -5.99 -1.42 7.81
CA LEU A 74 -5.37 -0.19 7.30
C LEU A 74 -5.83 0.12 5.87
N ILE A 75 -5.93 -0.91 5.02
CA ILE A 75 -6.46 -0.81 3.65
C ILE A 75 -7.90 -0.29 3.68
N ALA A 76 -8.77 -0.87 4.51
CA ALA A 76 -10.18 -0.47 4.61
C ALA A 76 -10.35 0.96 5.16
N LEU A 77 -9.53 1.34 6.16
CA LEU A 77 -9.53 2.70 6.70
C LEU A 77 -9.09 3.71 5.63
N TYR A 78 -8.04 3.40 4.88
CA TYR A 78 -7.54 4.25 3.79
C TYR A 78 -8.56 4.38 2.66
N ASP A 79 -9.14 3.28 2.20
CA ASP A 79 -10.13 3.27 1.11
C ASP A 79 -11.33 4.16 1.45
N ARG A 80 -11.74 4.13 2.72
CA ARG A 80 -12.86 4.91 3.20
C ARG A 80 -12.55 6.41 3.36
N MET A 81 -11.29 6.78 3.62
CA MET A 81 -10.87 8.17 3.73
C MET A 81 -10.51 8.78 2.38
N PHE A 82 -9.78 8.03 1.54
CA PHE A 82 -9.10 8.52 0.35
C PHE A 82 -9.35 7.70 -0.91
N GLY A 83 -10.02 6.54 -0.83
CA GLY A 83 -10.18 5.61 -1.97
C GLY A 83 -10.88 6.18 -3.20
N ARG A 84 -11.68 7.24 -3.03
CA ARG A 84 -12.30 7.98 -4.16
C ARG A 84 -11.30 8.83 -4.96
N ILE A 85 -10.17 9.20 -4.37
CA ILE A 85 -9.16 10.10 -4.97
C ILE A 85 -7.88 9.31 -5.29
N VAL A 86 -7.41 8.50 -4.34
CA VAL A 86 -6.16 7.74 -4.45
C VAL A 86 -6.45 6.26 -4.20
N PRO A 87 -6.21 5.37 -5.18
CA PRO A 87 -6.39 3.94 -4.99
C PRO A 87 -5.48 3.40 -3.90
N VAL A 88 -5.99 2.52 -3.03
CA VAL A 88 -5.20 1.92 -1.93
C VAL A 88 -3.94 1.23 -2.45
N ARG A 89 -4.02 0.56 -3.60
CA ARG A 89 -2.87 -0.10 -4.24
C ARG A 89 -1.77 0.88 -4.61
N PHE A 90 -2.10 2.09 -5.05
CA PHE A 90 -1.12 3.13 -5.33
C PHE A 90 -0.44 3.61 -4.05
N ALA A 91 -1.21 3.77 -2.97
CA ALA A 91 -0.66 4.16 -1.66
C ALA A 91 0.29 3.08 -1.10
N MET A 92 -0.08 1.81 -1.15
CA MET A 92 0.78 0.69 -0.74
C MET A 92 2.04 0.60 -1.61
N PHE A 93 1.90 0.72 -2.93
CA PHE A 93 3.02 0.73 -3.86
C PHE A 93 4.01 1.87 -3.54
N SER A 94 3.49 3.06 -3.27
CA SER A 94 4.29 4.24 -2.92
C SER A 94 4.99 4.07 -1.56
N ALA A 95 4.29 3.53 -0.56
CA ALA A 95 4.88 3.26 0.76
C ALA A 95 6.03 2.25 0.68
N ILE A 96 5.88 1.19 -0.10
CA ILE A 96 6.97 0.24 -0.37
C ILE A 96 8.11 0.94 -1.12
N GLY A 97 7.81 1.81 -2.08
CA GLY A 97 8.82 2.62 -2.77
C GLY A 97 9.67 3.46 -1.82
N VAL A 98 9.05 4.15 -0.85
CA VAL A 98 9.75 4.92 0.19
C VAL A 98 10.61 4.02 1.07
N LEU A 99 10.08 2.86 1.49
CA LEU A 99 10.85 1.87 2.24
C LEU A 99 12.06 1.35 1.43
N GLY A 100 11.88 1.18 0.12
CA GLY A 100 12.94 0.81 -0.81
C GLY A 100 14.08 1.82 -0.89
N VAL A 101 13.81 3.12 -0.72
CA VAL A 101 14.86 4.15 -0.60
C VAL A 101 15.70 3.91 0.66
N GLY A 102 15.07 3.55 1.78
CA GLY A 102 15.79 3.18 3.01
C GLY A 102 16.68 1.95 2.81
N VAL A 103 16.17 0.93 2.12
CA VAL A 103 16.94 -0.28 1.75
C VAL A 103 18.12 0.09 0.86
N HIS A 104 17.89 0.91 -0.16
CA HIS A 104 18.94 1.39 -1.06
C HIS A 104 20.06 2.09 -0.28
N MET A 105 19.71 3.07 0.57
CA MET A 105 20.69 3.79 1.38
C MET A 105 21.45 2.86 2.33
N GLY A 106 20.77 1.90 2.95
CA GLY A 106 21.41 0.92 3.83
C GLY A 106 22.41 0.02 3.11
N VAL A 107 22.03 -0.51 1.94
CA VAL A 107 22.91 -1.36 1.12
C VAL A 107 24.07 -0.55 0.57
N LEU A 108 23.83 0.66 0.06
CA LEU A 108 24.90 1.54 -0.43
C LEU A 108 25.91 1.85 0.67
N THR A 109 25.43 2.19 1.86
CA THR A 109 26.30 2.44 3.03
C THR A 109 27.13 1.22 3.38
N ALA A 110 26.53 0.02 3.40
CA ALA A 110 27.24 -1.22 3.69
C ALA A 110 28.30 -1.56 2.62
N LEU A 111 27.98 -1.39 1.34
CA LEU A 111 28.91 -1.67 0.23
C LEU A 111 30.04 -0.64 0.17
N TYR A 112 29.71 0.64 0.28
CA TYR A 112 30.67 1.75 0.12
C TYR A 112 31.53 1.93 1.38
N LEU A 113 30.91 2.08 2.55
CA LEU A 113 31.66 2.33 3.80
C LEU A 113 32.12 1.05 4.48
N GLY A 114 31.36 -0.04 4.38
CA GLY A 114 31.68 -1.30 5.06
C GLY A 114 32.68 -2.16 4.29
N LEU A 115 32.49 -2.32 2.98
CA LEU A 115 33.31 -3.20 2.14
C LEU A 115 34.33 -2.44 1.28
N GLY A 116 34.32 -1.11 1.29
CA GLY A 116 35.24 -0.29 0.50
C GLY A 116 35.04 -0.43 -1.01
N ALA A 117 33.84 -0.83 -1.46
CA ALA A 117 33.54 -0.93 -2.88
C ALA A 117 33.60 0.46 -3.54
N SER A 118 33.87 0.52 -4.84
CA SER A 118 33.77 1.78 -5.58
C SER A 118 32.34 2.31 -5.51
N PHE A 119 32.18 3.63 -5.49
CA PHE A 119 30.86 4.27 -5.42
C PHE A 119 29.91 3.76 -6.52
N LEU A 120 30.41 3.62 -7.76
CA LEU A 120 29.63 3.11 -8.88
C LEU A 120 29.16 1.66 -8.65
N ALA A 121 30.04 0.78 -8.15
CA ALA A 121 29.67 -0.61 -7.87
C ALA A 121 28.68 -0.70 -6.70
N GLY A 122 28.86 0.13 -5.67
CA GLY A 122 27.93 0.27 -4.56
C GLY A 122 26.54 0.73 -5.00
N GLU A 123 26.47 1.74 -5.86
CA GLU A 123 25.23 2.30 -6.40
C GLU A 123 24.45 1.26 -7.21
N VAL A 124 25.13 0.53 -8.10
CA VAL A 124 24.52 -0.55 -8.89
C VAL A 124 24.02 -1.67 -7.99
N GLY A 125 24.83 -2.10 -7.02
CA GLY A 125 24.44 -3.14 -6.06
C GLY A 125 23.25 -2.74 -5.20
N ALA A 126 23.25 -1.52 -4.68
CA ALA A 126 22.16 -0.96 -3.88
C ALA A 126 20.87 -0.80 -4.68
N THR A 127 20.97 -0.34 -5.94
CA THR A 127 19.82 -0.22 -6.85
C THR A 127 19.19 -1.58 -7.13
N LEU A 128 20.01 -2.60 -7.45
CA LEU A 128 19.51 -3.96 -7.71
C LEU A 128 18.88 -4.58 -6.45
N ALA A 129 19.50 -4.39 -5.28
CA ALA A 129 18.95 -4.88 -4.02
C ALA A 129 17.61 -4.23 -3.70
N ALA A 130 17.53 -2.90 -3.77
CA ALA A 130 16.29 -2.16 -3.52
C ALA A 130 15.19 -2.52 -4.52
N LEU A 131 15.52 -2.67 -5.80
CA LEU A 131 14.58 -3.08 -6.84
C LEU A 131 14.02 -4.48 -6.57
N THR A 132 14.88 -5.39 -6.14
CA THR A 132 14.51 -6.76 -5.80
C THR A 132 13.60 -6.80 -4.57
N VAL A 133 13.96 -6.10 -3.50
CA VAL A 133 13.13 -5.99 -2.29
C VAL A 133 11.77 -5.36 -2.64
N ASN A 134 11.75 -4.28 -3.41
CA ASN A 134 10.51 -3.63 -3.85
C ASN A 134 9.62 -4.58 -4.67
N PHE A 135 10.19 -5.37 -5.58
CA PHE A 135 9.45 -6.36 -6.36
C PHE A 135 8.81 -7.43 -5.45
N PHE A 136 9.58 -8.03 -4.55
CA PHE A 136 9.08 -9.07 -3.66
C PHE A 136 8.06 -8.55 -2.65
N LEU A 137 8.28 -7.36 -2.07
CA LEU A 137 7.30 -6.72 -1.18
C LEU A 137 6.00 -6.39 -1.92
N ASN A 138 6.07 -5.86 -3.14
CA ASN A 138 4.88 -5.60 -3.94
C ASN A 138 4.13 -6.89 -4.32
N ASN A 139 4.86 -7.95 -4.70
CA ASN A 139 4.26 -9.25 -4.98
C ASN A 139 3.58 -9.84 -3.72
N ALA A 140 4.23 -9.73 -2.56
CA ALA A 140 3.70 -10.27 -1.31
C ALA A 140 2.55 -9.44 -0.73
N LEU A 141 2.65 -8.12 -0.70
CA LEU A 141 1.72 -7.23 0.00
C LEU A 141 0.73 -6.57 -0.95
N THR A 142 1.20 -5.83 -1.96
CA THR A 142 0.34 -5.00 -2.83
C THR A 142 -0.50 -5.81 -3.80
N TYR A 143 0.07 -6.86 -4.40
CA TYR A 143 -0.59 -7.72 -5.38
C TYR A 143 -0.81 -9.13 -4.83
N ARG A 144 -1.15 -9.24 -3.55
CA ARG A 144 -1.36 -10.52 -2.86
C ARG A 144 -2.38 -11.41 -3.58
N ASP A 145 -3.42 -10.80 -4.15
CA ASP A 145 -4.49 -11.44 -4.93
C ASP A 145 -4.01 -11.97 -6.29
N ARG A 146 -2.99 -11.36 -6.88
CA ARG A 146 -2.40 -11.71 -8.19
C ARG A 146 -0.93 -12.09 -8.10
N ARG A 147 -0.58 -12.79 -7.02
CA ARG A 147 0.81 -13.21 -6.74
C ARG A 147 1.37 -14.05 -7.88
N LEU A 148 2.51 -13.60 -8.41
CA LEU A 148 3.31 -14.40 -9.34
C LEU A 148 3.92 -15.58 -8.57
N LYS A 149 3.72 -16.80 -9.07
CA LYS A 149 4.19 -18.05 -8.45
C LYS A 149 5.00 -18.86 -9.44
N GLY A 150 6.12 -19.40 -8.97
CA GLY A 150 7.04 -20.20 -9.79
C GLY A 150 8.16 -19.37 -10.44
N TRP A 151 9.27 -20.04 -10.72
CA TRP A 151 10.53 -19.42 -11.10
C TRP A 151 10.44 -18.55 -12.37
N ARG A 152 9.81 -19.07 -13.44
CA ARG A 152 9.68 -18.34 -14.72
C ARG A 152 8.84 -17.07 -14.57
N GLN A 153 7.70 -17.15 -13.90
CA GLN A 153 6.82 -16.00 -13.69
C GLN A 153 7.47 -14.93 -12.81
N LEU A 154 8.25 -15.34 -11.81
CA LEU A 154 9.00 -14.42 -10.95
C LEU A 154 10.10 -13.71 -11.72
N LEU A 155 10.86 -14.43 -12.56
CA LEU A 155 11.91 -13.82 -13.39
C LEU A 155 11.31 -12.86 -14.43
N ASP A 156 10.30 -13.29 -15.18
CA ASP A 156 9.64 -12.44 -16.18
C ASP A 156 9.02 -11.19 -15.54
N GLY A 157 8.43 -11.37 -14.36
CA GLY A 157 7.86 -10.27 -13.57
C GLY A 157 8.93 -9.30 -13.07
N TRP A 158 10.06 -9.82 -12.57
CA TRP A 158 11.18 -9.00 -12.08
C TRP A 158 11.82 -8.20 -13.21
N VAL A 159 12.04 -8.81 -14.37
CA VAL A 159 12.59 -8.12 -15.56
C VAL A 159 11.61 -7.05 -16.05
N SER A 160 10.32 -7.37 -16.17
CA SER A 160 9.29 -6.39 -16.53
C SER A 160 9.27 -5.20 -15.57
N PHE A 161 9.31 -5.48 -14.25
CA PHE A 161 9.36 -4.45 -13.23
C PHE A 161 10.62 -3.58 -13.33
N ALA A 162 11.80 -4.19 -13.54
CA ALA A 162 13.05 -3.48 -13.72
C ALA A 162 13.02 -2.51 -14.91
N VAL A 163 12.53 -2.97 -16.06
CA VAL A 163 12.40 -2.15 -17.27
C VAL A 163 11.43 -0.99 -17.05
N ILE A 164 10.28 -1.24 -16.43
CA ILE A 164 9.29 -0.20 -16.12
C ILE A 164 9.88 0.85 -15.19
N CYS A 165 10.58 0.44 -14.12
CA CYS A 165 11.23 1.36 -13.19
C CYS A 165 12.34 2.18 -13.86
N ALA A 166 13.12 1.60 -14.78
CA ALA A 166 14.13 2.33 -15.54
C ALA A 166 13.50 3.42 -16.42
N VAL A 167 12.43 3.09 -17.13
CA VAL A 167 11.68 4.07 -17.94
C VAL A 167 11.04 5.15 -17.05
N GLY A 168 10.49 4.76 -15.90
CA GLY A 168 9.93 5.71 -14.94
C GLY A 168 10.97 6.66 -14.36
N ALA A 169 12.22 6.23 -14.17
CA ALA A 169 13.31 7.09 -13.76
C ALA A 169 13.63 8.15 -14.83
N ILE A 170 13.63 7.77 -16.11
CA ILE A 170 13.79 8.70 -17.24
C ILE A 170 12.63 9.70 -17.27
N ALA A 171 11.39 9.24 -17.11
CA ALA A 171 10.21 10.10 -17.07
C ALA A 171 10.26 11.10 -15.90
N ASN A 172 10.70 10.66 -14.71
CA ASN A 172 10.91 11.54 -13.56
C ASN A 172 11.88 12.67 -13.89
N VAL A 173 13.07 12.32 -14.39
CA VAL A 173 14.12 13.31 -14.74
C VAL A 173 13.64 14.26 -15.84
N GLY A 174 12.98 13.73 -16.89
CA GLY A 174 12.48 14.54 -18.00
C GLY A 174 11.41 15.55 -17.58
N VAL A 175 10.46 15.13 -16.74
CA VAL A 175 9.40 16.00 -16.21
C VAL A 175 9.97 17.04 -15.26
N ALA A 176 10.90 16.64 -14.38
CA ALA A 176 11.55 17.56 -13.45
C ALA A 176 12.36 18.63 -14.20
N ALA A 177 13.11 18.25 -15.23
CA ALA A 177 13.90 19.18 -16.06
C ALA A 177 13.01 20.18 -16.81
N PHE A 178 11.97 19.69 -17.48
CA PHE A 178 11.02 20.54 -18.21
C PHE A 178 10.34 21.59 -17.30
N LEU A 179 9.91 21.18 -16.09
CA LEU A 179 9.29 22.08 -15.14
C LEU A 179 10.26 23.07 -14.52
N HIS A 180 11.52 22.65 -14.32
CA HIS A 180 12.56 23.54 -13.82
C HIS A 180 12.88 24.66 -14.81
N GLU A 181 13.02 24.32 -16.10
CA GLU A 181 13.23 25.29 -17.18
C GLU A 181 12.01 26.20 -17.40
N ALA A 182 10.80 25.69 -17.22
CA ALA A 182 9.56 26.48 -17.38
C ALA A 182 9.25 27.41 -16.19
N ARG A 183 9.82 27.14 -15.01
CA ARG A 183 9.63 27.96 -13.80
C ARG A 183 10.95 28.14 -13.05
N ASP A 184 11.72 29.12 -13.49
CA ASP A 184 12.91 29.63 -12.80
C ASP A 184 12.59 29.92 -11.32
N GLY A 185 13.04 29.04 -10.41
CA GLY A 185 13.00 29.27 -8.96
C GLY A 185 12.38 28.15 -8.11
N ALA A 186 11.61 27.21 -8.67
CA ALA A 186 10.94 26.16 -7.89
C ALA A 186 11.57 24.76 -8.12
N TRP A 187 12.88 24.62 -7.94
CA TRP A 187 13.62 23.36 -8.16
C TRP A 187 13.04 22.19 -7.34
N ALA A 188 12.69 22.43 -6.07
CA ALA A 188 12.13 21.41 -5.19
C ALA A 188 10.72 20.97 -5.63
N ALA A 189 9.89 21.91 -6.08
CA ALA A 189 8.56 21.60 -6.60
C ALA A 189 8.65 20.80 -7.91
N SER A 190 9.60 21.15 -8.78
CA SER A 190 9.82 20.46 -10.06
C SER A 190 10.29 19.02 -9.84
N ALA A 191 11.24 18.82 -8.91
CA ALA A 191 11.69 17.50 -8.50
C ALA A 191 10.55 16.66 -7.89
N LEU A 192 9.72 17.27 -7.01
CA LEU A 192 8.58 16.58 -6.41
C LEU A 192 7.55 16.14 -7.46
N VAL A 193 7.25 16.99 -8.43
CA VAL A 193 6.33 16.64 -9.53
C VAL A 193 6.92 15.51 -10.38
N GLY A 194 8.22 15.56 -10.71
CA GLY A 194 8.90 14.46 -11.40
C GLY A 194 8.78 13.13 -10.65
N VAL A 195 9.03 13.14 -9.34
CA VAL A 195 8.90 11.94 -8.49
C VAL A 195 7.46 11.43 -8.47
N LEU A 196 6.47 12.32 -8.37
CA LEU A 196 5.05 11.95 -8.40
C LEU A 196 4.65 11.33 -9.73
N VAL A 197 5.02 11.95 -10.86
CA VAL A 197 4.73 11.42 -12.19
C VAL A 197 5.43 10.07 -12.40
N GLY A 198 6.69 9.96 -11.99
CA GLY A 198 7.43 8.69 -12.03
C GLY A 198 6.78 7.60 -11.17
N ALA A 199 6.28 7.93 -9.98
CA ALA A 199 5.56 7.00 -9.11
C ALA A 199 4.25 6.52 -9.75
N VAL A 200 3.46 7.43 -10.33
CA VAL A 200 2.22 7.11 -11.05
C VAL A 200 2.51 6.23 -12.26
N TRP A 201 3.54 6.55 -13.04
CA TRP A 201 3.99 5.75 -14.18
C TRP A 201 4.39 4.34 -13.76
N ASN A 202 5.25 4.22 -12.75
CA ASN A 202 5.72 2.95 -12.22
C ASN A 202 4.55 2.09 -11.73
N TYR A 203 3.60 2.68 -11.00
CA TYR A 203 2.41 1.98 -10.53
C TYR A 203 1.50 1.53 -11.70
N ALA A 204 1.16 2.45 -12.61
CA ALA A 204 0.22 2.17 -13.70
C ALA A 204 0.75 1.11 -14.66
N LEU A 205 2.02 1.19 -15.06
CA LEU A 205 2.62 0.19 -15.93
C LEU A 205 2.86 -1.12 -15.20
N SER A 206 3.35 -1.11 -13.96
CA SER A 206 3.61 -2.36 -13.24
C SER A 206 2.31 -3.11 -12.95
N SER A 207 1.25 -2.41 -12.54
CA SER A 207 -0.07 -3.02 -12.31
C SER A 207 -0.64 -3.69 -13.57
N LYS A 208 -0.44 -3.09 -14.75
CA LYS A 208 -0.94 -3.61 -16.02
C LYS A 208 -0.05 -4.69 -16.64
N PHE A 209 1.26 -4.46 -16.70
CA PHE A 209 2.20 -5.29 -17.45
C PHE A 209 2.91 -6.36 -16.61
N THR A 210 3.17 -6.10 -15.32
CA THR A 210 3.82 -7.08 -14.45
C THR A 210 2.80 -7.98 -13.76
N TRP A 211 1.76 -7.41 -13.16
CA TRP A 211 0.73 -8.15 -12.41
C TRP A 211 -0.64 -8.26 -13.10
N GLY A 212 -0.81 -7.63 -14.26
CA GLY A 212 -2.05 -7.67 -15.06
C GLY A 212 -2.06 -8.73 -16.18
N ARG A 213 -0.99 -9.51 -16.31
CA ARG A 213 -0.86 -10.59 -17.31
C ARG A 213 -1.68 -11.86 -17.00
N TYR A 214 -2.28 -11.94 -15.82
CA TYR A 214 -3.00 -13.11 -15.31
C TYR A 214 -4.30 -12.72 -14.62
#